data_AF-A0A972MM84-F1
#
_entry.id   AF-A0A972MM84-F1
#
_cell.length_a   1.000
_cell.length_b   1.000
_cell.length_c   1.000
_cell.angle_alpha   90.00
_cell.angle_beta   90.00
_cell.angle_gamma   90.00
#
_symmetry.space_group_name_H-M   'P 1'
#
loop_
_entity.id
_entity.type
_entity.pdbx_description
1 polymer ?
#
loop_
_entity_poly.entity_id
_entity_poly.type
_entity_poly.pdbx_seq_one_letter_code
_entity_poly.pdbx_strand_id
1 'polypeptide(L)'
;IEILSILNSQEISHRDRVEKLSSLISIDFAYRVAIKSLFQLDTNRAWELINMDKINEIIDILWLLPSSNLNLDIISSNSTLKSIYIAKGVIAIDGEIPIADIFSIDTINFAKRGGAIELDISFTYSCSVCKQHSPISFERCPKCYSIDSLKIKDTISKRELYSGFSIF
;
A
#
# COMPACT_ATOMS: atom_id res chain seq x y z
N ILE A 1 1.95 19.60 4.05
CA ILE A 1 1.85 20.89 3.32
C ILE A 1 2.94 20.95 2.25
N GLU A 2 4.16 20.52 2.55
CA GLU A 2 5.30 20.50 1.62
C GLU A 2 5.18 19.50 0.43
N ILE A 3 4.62 18.30 0.64
CA ILE A 3 4.44 17.32 -0.45
C ILE A 3 3.48 17.83 -1.54
N LEU A 4 2.32 18.38 -1.15
CA LEU A 4 1.33 18.91 -2.10
C LEU A 4 1.89 20.09 -2.91
N SER A 5 2.76 20.91 -2.33
CA SER A 5 3.46 21.97 -3.07
C SER A 5 4.49 21.41 -4.06
N ILE A 6 5.15 20.30 -3.74
CA ILE A 6 6.08 19.63 -4.67
C ILE A 6 5.33 19.02 -5.86
N LEU A 7 4.18 18.39 -5.61
CA LEU A 7 3.38 17.74 -6.65
C LEU A 7 2.75 18.74 -7.65
N ASN A 8 2.24 19.86 -7.14
CA ASN A 8 1.48 20.82 -7.93
C ASN A 8 2.33 21.95 -8.54
N SER A 9 3.62 22.04 -8.21
CA SER A 9 4.47 23.09 -8.78
C SER A 9 4.79 22.81 -10.24
N GLN A 10 4.42 23.75 -11.12
CA GLN A 10 4.77 23.71 -12.55
C GLN A 10 6.26 24.02 -12.79
N GLU A 11 6.95 24.61 -11.82
CA GLU A 11 8.33 25.08 -11.95
C GLU A 11 9.37 23.97 -11.66
N ILE A 12 8.95 22.85 -11.07
CA ILE A 12 9.84 21.75 -10.70
C ILE A 12 9.85 20.71 -11.82
N SER A 13 11.03 20.33 -12.30
CA SER A 13 11.19 19.27 -13.30
C SER A 13 10.74 17.91 -12.75
N HIS A 14 10.40 16.95 -13.61
CA HIS A 14 9.99 15.60 -13.17
C HIS A 14 11.06 14.96 -12.27
N ARG A 15 12.33 15.02 -12.68
CA ARG A 15 13.47 14.52 -11.91
C ARG A 15 13.56 15.15 -10.52
N ASP A 16 13.48 16.47 -10.44
CA ASP A 16 13.59 17.19 -9.17
C ASP A 16 12.40 16.88 -8.24
N ARG A 17 11.21 16.57 -8.78
CA ARG A 17 10.06 16.12 -7.98
C ARG A 17 10.33 14.76 -7.36
N VAL A 18 10.84 13.82 -8.14
CA VAL A 18 11.18 12.46 -7.66
C VAL A 18 12.27 12.53 -6.58
N GLU A 19 13.32 13.32 -6.79
CA GLU A 19 14.40 13.49 -5.80
C GLU A 19 13.88 14.12 -4.50
N LYS A 20 13.07 15.19 -4.58
CA LYS A 20 12.47 15.84 -3.40
C LYS A 20 11.55 14.89 -2.63
N LEU A 21 10.66 14.17 -3.32
CA LEU A 21 9.79 13.18 -2.67
C LEU A 21 10.57 12.05 -2.01
N SER A 22 11.63 11.56 -2.69
CA SER A 22 12.51 10.54 -2.13
C SER A 22 13.16 11.01 -0.82
N SER A 23 13.54 12.28 -0.74
CA SER A 23 14.15 12.84 0.49
C SER A 23 13.18 12.98 1.67
N LEU A 24 11.87 12.97 1.41
CA LEU A 24 10.85 13.07 2.47
C LEU A 24 10.53 11.71 3.10
N ILE A 25 10.89 10.60 2.49
CA ILE A 25 10.65 9.24 3.02
C ILE A 25 11.39 9.00 4.33
N SER A 26 12.54 9.63 4.52
CA SER A 26 13.29 9.59 5.78
C SER A 26 12.61 10.35 6.93
N ILE A 27 11.55 11.13 6.65
CA ILE A 27 10.75 11.79 7.67
C ILE A 27 9.54 10.92 7.94
N ASP A 28 9.43 10.39 9.17
CA ASP A 28 8.40 9.40 9.54
C ASP A 28 6.98 9.82 9.16
N PHE A 29 6.62 11.09 9.39
CA PHE A 29 5.28 11.64 9.14
C PHE A 29 4.88 11.76 7.65
N ALA A 30 5.80 11.49 6.73
CA ALA A 30 5.63 11.66 5.30
C ALA A 30 5.68 10.35 4.51
N TYR A 31 6.04 9.23 5.14
CA TYR A 31 6.36 7.97 4.46
C TYR A 31 5.24 7.51 3.52
N ARG A 32 4.04 7.27 4.07
CA ARG A 32 2.89 6.79 3.30
C ARG A 32 2.55 7.71 2.13
N VAL A 33 2.52 9.02 2.37
CA VAL A 33 2.14 10.00 1.34
C VAL A 33 3.21 10.05 0.25
N ALA A 34 4.49 10.05 0.62
CA ALA A 34 5.59 10.04 -0.33
C ALA A 34 5.57 8.78 -1.20
N ILE A 35 5.39 7.59 -0.62
CA ILE A 35 5.29 6.33 -1.37
C ILE A 35 4.08 6.33 -2.31
N LYS A 36 2.90 6.73 -1.82
CA LYS A 36 1.68 6.86 -2.66
C LYS A 36 1.92 7.78 -3.85
N SER A 37 2.55 8.94 -3.61
CA SER A 37 2.88 9.90 -4.66
C SER A 37 3.94 9.40 -5.63
N LEU A 38 4.95 8.67 -5.16
CA LEU A 38 5.96 8.06 -6.03
C LEU A 38 5.35 7.00 -6.93
N PHE A 39 4.43 6.15 -6.45
CA PHE A 39 3.75 5.19 -7.33
C PHE A 39 2.99 5.85 -8.49
N GLN A 40 2.55 7.10 -8.33
CA GLN A 40 1.89 7.89 -9.38
C GLN A 40 2.88 8.57 -10.34
N LEU A 41 4.12 8.80 -9.92
CA LEU A 41 5.11 9.59 -10.67
C LEU A 41 6.25 8.77 -11.27
N ASP A 42 6.77 7.83 -10.49
CA ASP A 42 7.88 6.94 -10.82
C ASP A 42 7.74 5.64 -10.00
N THR A 43 7.11 4.65 -10.63
CA THR A 43 6.82 3.36 -10.01
C THR A 43 8.10 2.61 -9.63
N ASN A 44 9.14 2.66 -10.46
CA ASN A 44 10.39 1.96 -10.14
C ASN A 44 11.03 2.55 -8.90
N ARG A 45 11.08 3.88 -8.83
CA ARG A 45 11.62 4.56 -7.66
C ARG A 45 10.79 4.31 -6.40
N ALA A 46 9.47 4.21 -6.52
CA ALA A 46 8.59 3.86 -5.42
C ALA A 46 8.94 2.49 -4.82
N TRP A 47 9.14 1.48 -5.67
CA TRP A 47 9.51 0.12 -5.25
C TRP A 47 10.86 0.07 -4.53
N GLU A 48 11.87 0.77 -5.04
CA GLU A 48 13.20 0.84 -4.42
C GLU A 48 13.20 1.46 -3.02
N LEU A 49 12.21 2.31 -2.73
CA LEU A 49 12.13 3.09 -1.49
C LEU A 49 11.16 2.50 -0.47
N ILE A 50 10.57 1.33 -0.75
CA ILE A 50 9.73 0.62 0.22
C ILE A 50 10.58 0.26 1.44
N ASN A 51 10.17 0.76 2.60
CA ASN A 51 10.64 0.32 3.89
C ASN A 51 9.76 -0.83 4.41
N MET A 52 10.36 -2.01 4.57
CA MET A 52 9.67 -3.20 5.04
C MET A 52 9.17 -3.09 6.49
N ASP A 53 9.85 -2.33 7.34
CA ASP A 53 9.41 -2.11 8.73
C ASP A 53 8.09 -1.32 8.80
N LYS A 54 7.76 -0.60 7.72
CA LYS A 54 6.55 0.22 7.59
C LYS A 54 5.54 -0.37 6.61
N ILE A 55 5.66 -1.66 6.27
CA ILE A 55 4.80 -2.30 5.28
C ILE A 55 3.30 -2.19 5.64
N ASN A 56 2.98 -2.26 6.93
CA ASN A 56 1.61 -2.12 7.45
C ASN A 56 1.00 -0.74 7.20
N GLU A 57 1.82 0.31 7.07
CA GLU A 57 1.36 1.66 6.76
C GLU A 57 0.97 1.83 5.29
N ILE A 58 1.36 0.91 4.41
CA ILE A 58 1.16 1.00 2.95
C ILE A 58 0.54 -0.26 2.34
N ILE A 59 0.12 -1.23 3.15
CA ILE A 59 -0.40 -2.52 2.67
C ILE A 59 -1.61 -2.36 1.75
N ASP A 60 -2.50 -1.41 2.03
CA ASP A 60 -3.65 -1.08 1.20
C ASP A 60 -3.23 -0.47 -0.16
N ILE A 61 -2.18 0.34 -0.18
CA ILE A 61 -1.60 0.88 -1.42
C ILE A 61 -1.06 -0.26 -2.28
N LEU A 62 -0.28 -1.17 -1.70
CA LEU A 62 0.28 -2.33 -2.40
C LEU A 62 -0.82 -3.28 -2.89
N TRP A 63 -1.84 -3.52 -2.06
CA TRP A 63 -2.97 -4.38 -2.39
C TRP A 63 -3.82 -3.80 -3.51
N LEU A 64 -4.05 -2.48 -3.53
CA LEU A 64 -4.86 -1.82 -4.56
C LEU A 64 -4.05 -1.43 -5.80
N LEU A 65 -2.72 -1.60 -5.79
CA LEU A 65 -1.86 -1.21 -6.91
C LEU A 65 -2.28 -1.91 -8.23
N PRO A 66 -2.44 -1.18 -9.34
CA PRO A 66 -2.76 -1.76 -10.65
C PRO A 66 -1.66 -2.72 -11.13
N SER A 67 -2.05 -3.73 -11.90
CA SER A 67 -1.09 -4.71 -12.45
C SER A 67 0.01 -4.07 -13.30
N SER A 68 -0.26 -2.95 -13.97
CA SER A 68 0.72 -2.17 -14.75
C SER A 68 1.83 -1.55 -13.91
N ASN A 69 1.62 -1.41 -12.59
CA ASN A 69 2.55 -0.75 -11.68
C ASN A 69 3.33 -1.76 -10.82
N LEU A 70 3.21 -3.06 -11.10
CA LEU A 70 3.93 -4.10 -10.36
C LEU A 70 5.35 -4.27 -10.90
N ASN A 71 6.33 -4.33 -10.00
CA ASN A 71 7.70 -4.73 -10.32
C ASN A 71 7.92 -6.16 -9.81
N LEU A 72 7.72 -7.15 -10.68
CA LEU A 72 7.76 -8.56 -10.31
C LEU A 72 9.16 -9.02 -9.86
N ASP A 73 10.23 -8.36 -10.34
CA ASP A 73 11.60 -8.67 -9.93
C ASP A 73 11.82 -8.32 -8.46
N ILE A 74 11.44 -7.09 -8.06
CA ILE A 74 11.52 -6.64 -6.66
C ILE A 74 10.59 -7.47 -5.78
N ILE A 75 9.35 -7.70 -6.21
CA ILE A 75 8.37 -8.49 -5.46
C ILE A 75 8.89 -9.91 -5.21
N SER A 76 9.46 -10.56 -6.23
CA SER A 76 9.94 -11.96 -6.11
C SER A 76 11.20 -12.07 -5.26
N SER A 77 11.99 -10.99 -5.15
CA SER A 77 13.22 -10.95 -4.35
C SER A 77 12.99 -10.74 -2.84
N ASN A 78 11.79 -10.34 -2.42
CA ASN A 78 11.46 -10.05 -1.02
C ASN A 78 10.35 -10.97 -0.51
N SER A 79 10.59 -11.67 0.60
CA SER A 79 9.65 -12.68 1.14
C SER A 79 8.28 -12.11 1.50
N THR A 80 8.24 -10.97 2.18
CA THR A 80 7.00 -10.31 2.60
C THR A 80 6.20 -9.82 1.39
N LEU A 81 6.85 -9.18 0.41
CA LEU A 81 6.20 -8.75 -0.83
C LEU A 81 5.70 -9.96 -1.62
N LYS A 82 6.54 -10.99 -1.82
CA LYS A 82 6.13 -12.24 -2.48
C LYS A 82 4.89 -12.83 -1.79
N SER A 83 4.87 -12.88 -0.46
CA SER A 83 3.74 -13.38 0.33
C SER A 83 2.47 -12.55 0.11
N ILE A 84 2.56 -11.22 0.11
CA ILE A 84 1.44 -10.31 -0.18
C ILE A 84 0.87 -10.58 -1.57
N TYR A 85 1.72 -10.74 -2.59
CA TYR A 85 1.27 -10.92 -3.96
C TYR A 85 0.82 -12.35 -4.29
N ILE A 86 1.23 -13.36 -3.51
CA ILE A 86 0.60 -14.69 -3.49
C ILE A 86 -0.82 -14.58 -2.89
N ALA A 87 -0.97 -13.85 -1.78
CA ALA A 87 -2.27 -13.66 -1.14
C ALA A 87 -3.23 -12.89 -2.04
N LYS A 88 -2.74 -11.93 -2.82
CA LYS A 88 -3.51 -11.24 -3.87
C LYS A 88 -3.84 -12.15 -5.06
N GLY A 89 -3.04 -13.19 -5.30
CA GLY A 89 -3.20 -14.11 -6.43
C GLY A 89 -2.52 -13.65 -7.72
N VAL A 90 -1.58 -12.71 -7.63
CA VAL A 90 -0.73 -12.28 -8.75
C VAL A 90 0.39 -13.29 -8.97
N ILE A 91 0.98 -13.82 -7.90
CA ILE A 91 2.04 -14.82 -7.94
C ILE A 91 1.44 -16.18 -7.60
N ALA A 92 1.76 -17.19 -8.41
CA ALA A 92 1.35 -18.57 -8.15
C ALA A 92 2.13 -19.14 -6.97
N ILE A 93 1.50 -20.05 -6.22
CA ILE A 93 2.17 -20.77 -5.14
C ILE A 93 3.14 -21.79 -5.78
N ASP A 94 4.44 -21.56 -5.65
CA ASP A 94 5.51 -22.40 -6.17
C ASP A 94 6.36 -22.99 -5.03
N GLY A 95 5.79 -23.93 -4.28
CA GLY A 95 6.46 -24.60 -3.17
C GLY A 95 6.11 -24.00 -1.81
N GLU A 96 7.13 -23.61 -1.02
CA GLU A 96 6.93 -23.06 0.32
C GLU A 96 6.43 -21.61 0.26
N ILE A 97 5.44 -21.31 1.11
CA ILE A 97 4.84 -19.98 1.21
C ILE A 97 5.68 -19.15 2.18
N PRO A 98 6.26 -18.02 1.75
CA PRO A 98 6.98 -17.14 2.66
C PRO A 98 6.01 -16.49 3.67
N ILE A 99 6.47 -16.30 4.91
CA ILE A 99 5.72 -15.63 5.97
C ILE A 99 5.91 -14.12 5.85
N ALA A 100 4.81 -13.37 5.86
CA ALA A 100 4.80 -11.91 5.79
C ALA A 100 4.87 -11.23 7.16
N ASP A 101 4.60 -11.97 8.24
CA ASP A 101 4.31 -11.44 9.58
C ASP A 101 3.10 -10.48 9.59
N ILE A 102 2.16 -10.71 8.67
CA ILE A 102 0.90 -9.99 8.54
C ILE A 102 -0.20 -11.03 8.59
N PHE A 103 -0.91 -11.05 9.72
CA PHE A 103 -1.87 -12.12 10.04
C PHE A 103 -2.87 -12.41 8.91
N SER A 104 -3.46 -11.38 8.29
CA SER A 104 -4.42 -11.56 7.19
C SER A 104 -3.80 -12.20 5.96
N ILE A 105 -2.59 -11.76 5.58
CA ILE A 105 -1.84 -12.27 4.42
C ILE A 105 -1.47 -13.73 4.62
N ASP A 106 -0.85 -14.04 5.76
CA ASP A 106 -0.42 -15.41 6.06
C ASP A 106 -1.62 -16.36 6.13
N THR A 107 -2.72 -15.93 6.77
CA THR A 107 -3.95 -16.72 6.83
C THR A 107 -4.53 -17.01 5.45
N ILE A 108 -4.61 -15.99 4.58
CA ILE A 108 -5.12 -16.17 3.21
C ILE A 108 -4.23 -17.13 2.42
N ASN A 109 -2.91 -17.01 2.54
CA ASN A 109 -1.99 -17.89 1.85
C ASN A 109 -2.14 -19.35 2.28
N PHE A 110 -2.21 -19.62 3.59
CA PHE A 110 -2.44 -20.98 4.09
C PHE A 110 -3.80 -21.53 3.68
N ALA A 111 -4.85 -20.71 3.73
CA ALA A 111 -6.17 -21.11 3.30
C ALA A 111 -6.24 -21.43 1.80
N LYS A 112 -5.57 -20.63 0.95
CA LYS A 112 -5.44 -20.90 -0.49
C LYS A 112 -4.71 -22.21 -0.78
N ARG A 113 -3.65 -22.52 -0.02
CA ARG A 113 -2.96 -23.82 -0.11
C ARG A 113 -3.91 -24.99 0.20
N GLY A 114 -4.86 -24.77 1.10
CA GLY A 114 -5.94 -25.73 1.41
C GLY A 114 -7.12 -25.72 0.42
N GLY A 115 -7.08 -24.94 -0.66
CA GLY A 115 -8.12 -24.87 -1.69
C GLY A 115 -9.17 -23.76 -1.50
N ALA A 116 -9.08 -22.94 -0.46
CA ALA A 116 -10.00 -21.82 -0.23
C ALA A 116 -9.60 -20.59 -1.06
N ILE A 117 -10.04 -20.55 -2.32
CA ILE A 117 -9.67 -19.49 -3.27
C ILE A 117 -10.55 -18.23 -3.19
N GLU A 118 -11.65 -18.26 -2.42
CA GLU A 118 -12.63 -17.18 -2.30
C GLU A 118 -12.28 -16.13 -1.22
N LEU A 119 -11.05 -16.12 -0.72
CA LEU A 119 -10.61 -15.15 0.30
C LEU A 119 -9.95 -13.92 -0.33
N ASP A 120 -10.16 -12.79 0.33
CA ASP A 120 -9.64 -11.46 -0.01
C ASP A 120 -9.35 -10.65 1.26
N ILE A 121 -8.83 -9.43 1.11
CA ILE A 121 -8.62 -8.46 2.19
C ILE A 121 -9.48 -7.24 1.94
N SER A 122 -10.13 -6.77 3.00
CA SER A 122 -10.78 -5.47 3.05
C SER A 122 -10.03 -4.55 4.02
N PHE A 123 -9.98 -3.26 3.68
CA PHE A 123 -9.31 -2.25 4.49
C PHE A 123 -10.33 -1.29 5.10
N THR A 124 -10.09 -0.94 6.37
CA THR A 124 -10.83 0.11 7.07
C THR A 124 -9.89 1.20 7.52
N TYR A 125 -10.36 2.45 7.43
CA TYR A 125 -9.57 3.64 7.70
C TYR A 125 -10.11 4.34 8.93
N SER A 126 -9.25 4.66 9.89
CA SER A 126 -9.65 5.36 11.13
C SER A 126 -8.65 6.42 11.54
N CYS A 127 -9.09 7.42 12.29
CA CYS A 127 -8.23 8.45 12.84
C CYS A 127 -7.67 8.04 14.21
N SER A 128 -6.36 8.08 14.39
CA SER A 128 -5.68 7.80 15.66
C SER A 128 -6.05 8.80 16.77
N VAL A 129 -6.41 10.03 16.39
CA VAL A 129 -6.74 11.15 17.30
C VAL A 129 -8.23 11.12 17.69
N CYS A 130 -9.13 11.32 16.73
CA CYS A 130 -10.57 11.46 17.02
C CYS A 130 -11.38 10.17 16.87
N LYS A 131 -10.73 9.05 16.52
CA LYS A 131 -11.33 7.71 16.35
C LYS A 131 -12.44 7.60 15.30
N GLN A 132 -12.65 8.64 14.49
CA GLN A 132 -13.59 8.59 13.38
C GLN A 132 -13.14 7.58 12.32
N HIS A 133 -14.08 6.78 11.83
CA HIS A 133 -13.89 5.90 10.68
C HIS A 133 -14.20 6.65 9.38
N SER A 134 -13.47 6.30 8.32
CA SER A 134 -13.63 6.84 6.96
C SER A 134 -13.79 5.69 5.97
N PRO A 135 -14.64 5.84 4.94
CA PRO A 135 -14.75 4.84 3.86
C PRO A 135 -13.53 4.84 2.92
N ILE A 136 -12.74 5.92 2.92
CA ILE A 136 -11.55 6.09 2.08
C ILE A 136 -10.34 6.51 2.90
N SER A 137 -9.13 6.21 2.40
CA SER A 137 -7.88 6.69 2.98
C SER A 137 -7.81 8.23 2.96
N PHE A 138 -7.09 8.83 3.91
CA PHE A 138 -6.97 10.28 4.03
C PHE A 138 -5.58 10.68 4.54
N GLU A 139 -5.00 11.78 4.04
CA GLU A 139 -3.79 12.36 4.62
C GLU A 139 -4.09 13.28 5.81
N ARG A 140 -5.26 13.93 5.78
CA ARG A 140 -5.78 14.79 6.86
C ARG A 140 -7.16 14.29 7.27
N CYS A 141 -7.37 14.07 8.57
CA CYS A 141 -8.65 13.58 9.06
C CYS A 141 -9.78 14.58 8.71
N PRO A 142 -10.86 14.14 8.02
CA PRO A 142 -11.96 15.04 7.63
C PRO A 142 -12.76 15.57 8.83
N LYS A 143 -12.63 14.96 10.01
CA LYS A 143 -13.36 15.37 11.23
C LYS A 143 -12.57 16.31 12.13
N CYS A 144 -11.32 15.97 12.44
CA CYS A 144 -10.51 16.71 13.41
C CYS A 144 -9.29 17.41 12.80
N TYR A 145 -9.10 17.30 11.49
CA TYR A 145 -8.01 17.94 10.74
C TYR A 145 -6.60 17.56 11.17
N SER A 146 -6.44 16.53 12.01
CA SER A 146 -5.13 15.98 12.34
C SER A 146 -4.48 15.47 11.06
N ILE A 147 -3.20 15.79 10.92
CA ILE A 147 -2.34 15.31 9.85
C ILE A 147 -1.71 14.00 10.32
N ASP A 148 -1.49 13.07 9.39
CA ASP A 148 -0.80 11.81 9.64
C ASP A 148 -1.38 10.98 10.80
N SER A 149 -2.70 11.06 10.91
CA SER A 149 -3.45 10.34 11.94
C SER A 149 -4.14 9.10 11.40
N LEU A 150 -3.83 8.67 10.17
CA LEU A 150 -4.49 7.53 9.54
C LEU A 150 -4.00 6.23 10.19
N LYS A 151 -4.94 5.38 10.59
CA LYS A 151 -4.71 3.99 10.95
C LYS A 151 -5.47 3.10 9.99
N ILE A 152 -4.74 2.18 9.37
CA ILE A 152 -5.28 1.16 8.49
C ILE A 152 -5.49 -0.10 9.33
N LYS A 153 -6.62 -0.75 9.12
CA LYS A 153 -6.88 -2.09 9.63
C LYS A 153 -7.36 -2.95 8.49
N ASP A 154 -6.60 -3.98 8.20
CA ASP A 154 -6.92 -5.07 7.29
C ASP A 154 -7.81 -6.10 7.99
N THR A 155 -8.70 -6.73 7.22
CA THR A 155 -9.56 -7.82 7.70
C THR A 155 -9.79 -8.78 6.55
N ILE A 156 -9.75 -10.08 6.85
CA ILE A 156 -10.04 -11.13 5.87
C ILE A 156 -11.52 -11.02 5.49
N SER A 157 -11.78 -10.99 4.20
CA SER A 157 -13.13 -10.91 3.63
C SER A 157 -13.32 -11.97 2.56
N LYS A 158 -14.59 -12.13 2.14
CA LYS A 158 -14.90 -12.92 0.97
C LYS A 158 -14.54 -12.10 -0.27
N ARG A 159 -13.95 -12.72 -1.29
CA ARG A 159 -13.74 -12.12 -2.59
C ARG A 159 -15.09 -11.71 -3.17
N GLU A 160 -15.34 -10.40 -3.18
CA GLU A 160 -16.51 -9.84 -3.85
C GLU A 160 -16.12 -9.55 -5.30
N LEU A 161 -16.87 -10.14 -6.24
CA LEU A 161 -16.74 -9.88 -7.67
C LEU A 161 -17.30 -8.47 -7.95
N TYR A 162 -16.61 -7.41 -7.52
CA TYR A 162 -17.00 -6.06 -7.90
C TYR A 162 -16.57 -5.78 -9.34
N SER A 163 -17.53 -5.88 -10.25
CA SER A 163 -17.44 -5.26 -11.57
C SER A 163 -17.47 -3.74 -11.41
N GLY A 164 -16.30 -3.13 -11.26
CA GLY A 164 -16.10 -1.71 -11.48
C GLY A 164 -16.41 -0.80 -10.30
N PHE A 165 -15.38 -0.46 -9.53
CA PHE A 165 -15.07 0.93 -9.21
C PHE A 165 -13.55 1.06 -9.16
N SER A 166 -12.97 1.58 -10.24
CA SER A 166 -11.62 2.16 -10.20
C SER A 166 -11.71 3.39 -9.30
N ILE A 167 -11.01 3.38 -8.18
CA ILE A 167 -10.79 4.57 -7.34
C ILE A 167 -9.34 5.09 -7.49
N PHE A 168 -8.78 4.87 -8.68
CA PHE A 168 -7.71 5.66 -9.24
C PHE A 168 -8.27 6.53 -10.36
#